data_AF-A0A9E8SN88-F1
#
_entry.id   AF-A0A9E8SN88-F1
#
_cell.length_a   1.000
_cell.length_b   1.000
_cell.length_c   1.000
_cell.angle_alpha   90.00
_cell.angle_beta   90.00
_cell.angle_gamma   90.00
#
_symmetry.space_group_name_H-M   'P 1'
#
loop_
_entity.id
_entity.type
_entity.pdbx_description
1 polymer ?
#
loop_
_entity_poly.entity_id
_entity_poly.type
_entity_poly.pdbx_seq_one_letter_code
_entity_poly.pdbx_strand_id
1 'polypeptide(L)'
;MTMSQNDARQTLRYVIELTDVYIKKDYPQWNRRTRKSKELERLTGISANAQTVKYADVIDNSVEIAENDKSFAYVLLKEYIQILAALDKGNPELHQKAKQVVLEALRKL
;
A
#
# COMPACT_ATOMS: atom_id res chain seq x y z
N MET A 1 25.78 11.62 11.16
CA MET A 1 26.01 10.19 10.89
C MET A 1 25.72 9.93 9.42
N THR A 2 26.64 9.31 8.69
CA THR A 2 26.38 8.78 7.35
C THR A 2 25.78 7.38 7.44
N MET A 3 24.80 7.08 6.59
CA MET A 3 24.12 5.78 6.55
C MET A 3 25.13 4.66 6.23
N SER A 4 25.01 3.50 6.90
CA SER A 4 25.89 2.37 6.62
C SER A 4 25.59 1.76 5.24
N GLN A 5 26.55 1.04 4.65
CA GLN A 5 26.31 0.35 3.37
C GLN A 5 25.19 -0.69 3.46
N ASN A 6 25.04 -1.35 4.62
CA ASN A 6 23.98 -2.34 4.83
C ASN A 6 22.61 -1.67 4.88
N ASP A 7 22.48 -0.57 5.62
CA ASP A 7 21.24 0.21 5.68
C ASP A 7 20.90 0.76 4.29
N ALA A 8 21.89 1.23 3.52
CA ALA A 8 21.69 1.70 2.16
C ALA A 8 21.09 0.63 1.24
N ARG A 9 21.66 -0.60 1.27
CA ARG A 9 21.15 -1.72 0.47
C ARG A 9 19.76 -2.13 0.91
N GLN A 10 19.50 -2.16 2.21
CA GLN A 10 18.20 -2.53 2.76
C GLN A 10 17.13 -1.50 2.35
N THR A 11 17.44 -0.22 2.47
CA THR A 11 16.55 0.86 2.03
C THR A 11 16.29 0.79 0.53
N LEU A 12 17.32 0.60 -0.30
CA LEU A 12 17.15 0.43 -1.75
C LEU A 12 16.21 -0.74 -2.08
N ARG A 13 16.36 -1.87 -1.38
CA ARG A 13 15.49 -3.02 -1.56
C ARG A 13 14.03 -2.66 -1.23
N TYR A 14 13.76 -1.95 -0.14
CA TYR A 14 12.40 -1.52 0.19
C TYR A 14 11.83 -0.55 -0.84
N VAL A 15 12.64 0.39 -1.33
CA VAL A 15 12.23 1.30 -2.41
C VAL A 15 11.82 0.52 -3.65
N ILE A 16 12.61 -0.48 -4.07
CA ILE A 16 12.27 -1.35 -5.21
C ILE A 16 10.99 -2.14 -4.92
N GLU A 17 10.86 -2.74 -3.74
CA GLU A 17 9.69 -3.53 -3.38
C GLU A 17 8.40 -2.69 -3.32
N LEU A 18 8.48 -1.42 -2.92
CA LEU A 18 7.32 -0.54 -2.73
C LEU A 18 7.02 0.38 -3.92
N THR A 19 7.86 0.39 -4.95
CA THR A 19 7.59 1.14 -6.18
C THR A 19 6.57 0.40 -7.04
N ASP A 20 5.45 1.04 -7.36
CA ASP A 20 4.41 0.49 -8.25
C ASP A 20 5.01 0.17 -9.63
N VAL A 21 4.80 -1.05 -10.12
CA VAL A 21 5.28 -1.50 -11.44
C VAL A 21 4.19 -1.32 -12.49
N TYR A 22 2.95 -1.69 -12.14
CA TYR A 22 1.83 -1.66 -13.08
C TYR A 22 1.15 -0.30 -13.08
N ILE A 23 1.82 0.72 -13.61
CA ILE A 23 1.33 2.10 -13.71
C ILE A 23 0.71 2.41 -15.07
N LYS A 24 -0.15 3.45 -15.15
CA LYS A 24 -0.84 3.83 -16.39
C LYS A 24 0.14 4.21 -17.52
N LYS A 25 1.27 4.83 -17.17
CA LYS A 25 2.31 5.25 -18.12
C LYS A 25 2.88 4.06 -18.89
N ASP A 26 3.19 2.98 -18.18
CA ASP A 26 3.89 1.82 -18.74
C ASP A 26 2.89 0.75 -19.25
N TYR A 27 1.67 0.74 -18.71
CA TYR A 27 0.58 -0.17 -19.10
C TYR A 27 -0.68 0.62 -19.48
N PRO A 28 -0.65 1.46 -20.54
CA PRO A 28 -1.78 2.30 -20.95
C PRO A 28 -2.98 1.49 -21.48
N GLN A 29 -2.73 0.29 -22.01
CA GLN A 29 -3.74 -0.63 -22.54
C GLN A 29 -4.55 -1.35 -21.46
N TRP A 30 -4.08 -1.36 -20.21
CA TRP A 30 -4.80 -1.96 -19.09
C TRP A 30 -5.74 -0.95 -18.44
N ASN A 31 -6.87 -1.42 -17.91
CA ASN A 31 -7.70 -0.59 -17.03
C ASN A 31 -7.12 -0.56 -15.60
N ARG A 32 -7.65 0.30 -14.73
CA ARG A 32 -7.18 0.45 -13.34
C ARG A 32 -7.29 -0.87 -12.57
N ARG A 33 -8.40 -1.60 -12.73
CA ARG A 33 -8.65 -2.87 -12.04
C ARG A 33 -7.59 -3.91 -12.37
N THR A 34 -7.25 -4.07 -13.66
CA THR A 34 -6.19 -4.99 -14.10
C THR A 34 -4.84 -4.61 -13.53
N ARG A 35 -4.47 -3.32 -13.60
CA ARG A 35 -3.21 -2.82 -13.03
C ARG A 35 -3.12 -3.09 -11.52
N LYS A 36 -4.16 -2.75 -10.75
CA LYS A 36 -4.17 -2.95 -9.29
C LYS A 36 -4.25 -4.42 -8.89
N SER A 37 -4.90 -5.29 -9.67
CA SER A 37 -4.85 -6.74 -9.46
C SER A 37 -3.44 -7.31 -9.64
N LYS A 38 -2.72 -6.87 -10.68
CA LYS A 38 -1.34 -7.30 -10.94
C LYS A 38 -0.37 -6.74 -9.91
N GLU A 39 -0.61 -5.52 -9.45
CA GLU A 39 0.16 -4.91 -8.36
C GLU A 39 -0.07 -5.65 -7.05
N LEU A 40 -1.31 -6.03 -6.72
CA LEU A 40 -1.63 -6.82 -5.54
C LEU A 40 -0.90 -8.17 -5.55
N GLU A 41 -0.93 -8.89 -6.68
CA GLU A 41 -0.20 -10.15 -6.87
C GLU A 41 1.30 -9.96 -6.56
N ARG A 42 1.92 -8.91 -7.10
CA ARG A 42 3.33 -8.56 -6.82
C ARG A 42 3.56 -8.25 -5.34
N LEU A 43 2.70 -7.46 -4.72
CA LEU A 43 2.83 -7.03 -3.32
C LEU A 43 2.81 -8.21 -2.35
N THR A 44 2.10 -9.30 -2.64
CA THR A 44 2.12 -10.50 -1.77
C THR A 44 3.52 -11.11 -1.63
N GLY A 45 4.39 -10.89 -2.62
CA GLY A 45 5.77 -11.39 -2.67
C GLY A 45 6.80 -10.53 -1.96
N ILE A 46 6.47 -9.30 -1.53
CA ILE A 46 7.45 -8.39 -0.91
C ILE A 46 7.81 -8.84 0.52
N SER A 47 8.89 -8.30 1.06
CA SER A 47 9.38 -8.62 2.40
C SER A 47 8.42 -8.18 3.50
N ALA A 48 8.45 -8.86 4.66
CA ALA A 48 7.66 -8.49 5.85
C ALA A 48 7.87 -7.02 6.29
N ASN A 49 9.10 -6.53 6.21
CA ASN A 49 9.41 -5.14 6.55
C ASN A 49 8.82 -4.16 5.52
N ALA A 50 8.86 -4.49 4.23
CA ALA A 50 8.18 -3.68 3.21
C ALA A 50 6.65 -3.70 3.39
N GLN A 51 6.05 -4.85 3.71
CA GLN A 51 4.63 -4.91 4.06
C GLN A 51 4.31 -4.03 5.28
N THR A 52 5.18 -4.00 6.29
CA THR A 52 5.04 -3.10 7.45
C THR A 52 5.04 -1.62 7.04
N VAL A 53 5.95 -1.21 6.15
CA VAL A 53 5.95 0.15 5.59
C VAL A 53 4.67 0.41 4.80
N LYS A 54 4.18 -0.57 4.04
CA LYS A 54 2.91 -0.45 3.31
C LYS A 54 1.71 -0.26 4.24
N TYR A 55 1.70 -0.87 5.42
CA TYR A 55 0.65 -0.62 6.41
C TYR A 55 0.67 0.83 6.91
N ALA A 56 1.86 1.40 7.15
CA ALA A 56 2.01 2.80 7.53
C ALA A 56 1.52 3.74 6.41
N ASP A 57 1.90 3.48 5.16
CA ASP A 57 1.43 4.20 3.96
C ASP A 57 -0.10 4.16 3.84
N VAL A 58 -0.73 3.00 4.07
CA VAL A 58 -2.19 2.89 4.06
C VAL A 58 -2.84 3.71 5.17
N ILE A 59 -2.27 3.72 6.39
CA ILE A 59 -2.80 4.51 7.51
C ILE A 59 -2.78 6.01 7.17
N ASP A 60 -1.64 6.51 6.71
CA ASP A 60 -1.44 7.93 6.40
C ASP A 60 -2.37 8.39 5.27
N ASN A 61 -2.37 7.65 4.15
CA ASN A 61 -3.17 7.99 2.97
C ASN A 61 -4.68 7.83 3.18
N SER A 62 -5.13 6.93 4.07
CA SER A 62 -6.56 6.72 4.31
C SER A 62 -7.21 7.88 5.05
N VAL A 63 -6.44 8.58 5.89
CA VAL A 63 -6.90 9.78 6.60
C VAL A 63 -7.03 10.93 5.62
N GLU A 64 -5.98 11.18 4.82
CA GLU A 64 -5.94 12.32 3.89
C GLU A 64 -6.97 12.22 2.77
N ILE A 65 -7.16 11.03 2.17
CA ILE A 65 -8.02 10.92 0.98
C ILE A 65 -9.51 11.08 1.28
N ALA A 66 -9.93 10.71 2.49
CA ALA A 66 -11.31 10.88 2.93
C ALA A 66 -11.70 12.36 3.07
N GLU A 67 -10.71 13.23 3.31
CA GLU A 67 -10.91 14.67 3.48
C GLU A 67 -10.91 15.41 2.12
N ASN A 68 -10.13 14.94 1.14
CA ASN A 68 -9.85 15.70 -0.09
C ASN A 68 -10.64 15.28 -1.33
N ASP A 69 -10.90 13.97 -1.55
CA ASP A 69 -11.64 13.49 -2.75
C ASP A 69 -12.53 12.30 -2.40
N LYS A 70 -13.75 12.60 -1.95
CA LYS A 70 -14.74 11.58 -1.56
C LYS A 70 -15.11 10.62 -2.69
N SER A 71 -15.09 11.08 -3.94
CA SER A 71 -15.48 10.27 -5.10
C SER A 71 -14.46 9.16 -5.37
N PHE A 72 -13.18 9.47 -5.21
CA PHE A 72 -12.10 8.52 -5.38
C PHE A 72 -11.77 7.75 -4.10
N ALA A 73 -12.05 8.33 -2.92
CA ALA A 73 -11.80 7.71 -1.61
C ALA A 73 -12.48 6.33 -1.49
N TYR A 74 -13.74 6.19 -1.94
CA TYR A 74 -14.42 4.89 -1.88
C TYR A 74 -13.67 3.80 -2.66
N VAL A 75 -13.18 4.14 -3.86
CA VAL A 75 -12.42 3.22 -4.71
C VAL A 75 -11.10 2.85 -4.04
N LEU A 76 -10.34 3.83 -3.55
CA LEU A 76 -9.04 3.58 -2.93
C LEU A 76 -9.16 2.76 -1.63
N LEU A 77 -10.13 3.07 -0.77
CA LEU A 77 -10.32 2.32 0.48
C LEU A 77 -10.69 0.85 0.22
N LYS A 78 -11.46 0.56 -0.84
CA LYS A 78 -11.72 -0.82 -1.28
C LYS A 78 -10.46 -1.52 -1.77
N GLU A 79 -9.58 -0.82 -2.49
CA GLU A 79 -8.27 -1.35 -2.89
C GLU A 79 -7.39 -1.64 -1.67
N TYR A 80 -7.39 -0.77 -0.66
CA TYR A 80 -6.65 -1.00 0.60
C TYR A 80 -7.18 -2.18 1.41
N ILE A 81 -8.50 -2.42 1.44
CA ILE A 81 -9.05 -3.63 2.06
C ILE A 81 -8.49 -4.89 1.40
N GLN A 82 -8.41 -4.92 0.07
CA GLN A 82 -7.85 -6.07 -0.67
C GLN A 82 -6.35 -6.26 -0.38
N ILE A 83 -5.59 -5.16 -0.34
CA ILE A 83 -4.17 -5.18 0.03
C ILE A 83 -3.99 -5.74 1.45
N LEU A 84 -4.70 -5.20 2.43
CA LEU A 84 -4.59 -5.64 3.83
C LEU A 84 -5.12 -7.06 4.06
N ALA A 85 -6.01 -7.58 3.21
CA ALA A 85 -6.40 -8.98 3.26
C ALA A 85 -5.30 -9.92 2.74
N ALA A 86 -4.47 -9.48 1.78
CA ALA A 86 -3.45 -10.29 1.13
C ALA A 86 -2.04 -10.16 1.73
N LEU A 87 -1.75 -9.05 2.43
CA LEU A 87 -0.45 -8.79 3.05
C LEU A 87 -0.51 -9.08 4.55
N ASP A 88 0.00 -10.23 4.99
CA ASP A 88 -0.10 -10.75 6.36
C ASP A 88 1.25 -11.02 7.05
N LYS A 89 2.37 -10.64 6.41
CA LYS A 89 3.73 -11.00 6.88
C LYS A 89 4.37 -9.92 7.76
N GLY A 90 3.87 -8.69 7.72
CA GLY A 90 4.46 -7.55 8.43
C GLY A 90 4.11 -7.50 9.91
N ASN A 91 4.33 -6.35 10.55
CA ASN A 91 3.98 -6.13 11.95
C ASN A 91 2.45 -6.29 12.17
N PRO A 92 2.01 -7.24 13.03
CA PRO A 92 0.59 -7.57 13.17
C PRO A 92 -0.23 -6.47 13.85
N GLU A 93 0.36 -5.73 14.80
CA GLU A 93 -0.32 -4.62 15.48
C GLU A 93 -0.60 -3.47 14.51
N LEU A 94 0.40 -3.13 13.68
CA LEU A 94 0.26 -2.10 12.65
C LEU A 94 -0.71 -2.54 11.54
N HIS A 95 -0.72 -3.83 11.19
CA HIS A 95 -1.68 -4.41 10.26
C HIS A 95 -3.12 -4.26 10.74
N GLN A 96 -3.36 -4.60 12.02
CA GLN A 96 -4.67 -4.45 12.64
C GLN A 96 -5.09 -2.98 12.69
N LYS A 97 -4.18 -2.08 13.04
CA LYS A 97 -4.42 -0.64 13.03
C LYS A 97 -4.78 -0.13 11.63
N ALA A 98 -4.06 -0.55 10.60
CA ALA A 98 -4.36 -0.18 9.21
C ALA A 98 -5.76 -0.64 8.79
N LYS A 99 -6.17 -1.86 9.16
CA LYS A 99 -7.53 -2.36 8.91
C LYS A 99 -8.59 -1.50 9.59
N GLN A 100 -8.37 -1.12 10.86
CA GLN A 100 -9.30 -0.27 11.60
C GLN A 100 -9.45 1.10 10.95
N VAL A 101 -8.34 1.76 10.63
CA VAL A 101 -8.34 3.09 9.99
C VAL A 101 -9.10 3.08 8.66
N VAL A 102 -8.85 2.07 7.80
CA VAL A 102 -9.54 1.94 6.51
C VAL A 102 -11.05 1.73 6.69
N LEU A 103 -11.46 0.89 7.65
CA LEU A 103 -12.88 0.64 7.93
C LEU A 103 -13.58 1.88 8.50
N GLU A 104 -12.91 2.64 9.36
CA GLU A 104 -13.44 3.89 9.90
C GLU A 104 -13.56 4.98 8.83
N ALA A 105 -12.55 5.13 7.97
CA ALA A 105 -12.60 6.05 6.84
C ALA A 105 -13.77 5.70 5.91
N LEU A 106 -13.97 4.41 5.61
CA LEU A 106 -15.06 3.96 4.74
C LEU A 106 -16.45 4.22 5.34
N ARG A 107 -16.59 4.18 6.67
CA ARG A 107 -17.86 4.51 7.36
C ARG A 107 -18.19 6.01 7.34
N LYS A 108 -17.19 6.87 7.12
CA LYS A 108 -17.34 8.34 7.10
C LYS A 108 -17.62 8.90 5.69
N LEU A 109 -17.48 8.08 4.66
CA LEU A 109 -17.85 8.42 3.27
C LEU A 109 -19.35 8.30 3.07
#